data_AF-A0A732GQ51-F1
#
_entry.id   AF-A0A732GQ51-F1
#
_cell.length_a   1.000
_cell.length_b   1.000
_cell.length_c   1.000
_cell.angle_alpha   90.00
_cell.angle_beta   90.00
_cell.angle_gamma   90.00
#
_symmetry.space_group_name_H-M   'P 1'
#
loop_
_entity.id
_entity.type
_entity.pdbx_description
1 polymer ?
#
loop_
_entity_poly.entity_id
_entity_poly.type
_entity_poly.pdbx_seq_one_letter_code
_entity_poly.pdbx_strand_id
1 'polypeptide(L)'
;MKNDHIEKKDEEMVGSTAMTYDLSKKELLDIKYKSEHGNAEASFRLYQYYFFTLDDIDNQMYYLYRAAVQGHPIGQYNYALVLSYNIPFYSKYYDLDKAIYWMELAAKNGSADAVNKLRELYSIKNKK
;
A
#
# COMPACT_ATOMS: atom_id res chain seq x y z
N MET A 1 44.74 -36.35 -1.79
CA MET A 1 44.19 -35.25 -0.96
C MET A 1 43.13 -34.56 -1.81
N LYS A 2 42.00 -34.23 -1.18
CA LYS A 2 40.68 -34.06 -1.80
C LYS A 2 40.59 -32.80 -2.67
N ASN A 3 39.94 -32.94 -3.82
CA ASN A 3 39.34 -31.86 -4.59
C ASN A 3 38.14 -31.32 -3.79
N ASP A 4 38.28 -30.15 -3.20
CA ASP A 4 37.14 -29.39 -2.70
C ASP A 4 36.87 -28.26 -3.71
N HIS A 5 36.17 -28.62 -4.79
CA HIS A 5 35.27 -27.68 -5.46
C HIS A 5 34.10 -27.44 -4.51
N ILE A 6 34.15 -26.32 -3.79
CA ILE A 6 32.95 -25.72 -3.22
C ILE A 6 32.73 -24.44 -4.00
N GLU A 7 31.85 -24.54 -5.00
CA GLU A 7 31.07 -23.42 -5.49
C GLU A 7 30.50 -22.68 -4.27
N LYS A 8 31.07 -21.52 -3.96
CA LYS A 8 30.34 -20.56 -3.14
C LYS A 8 29.27 -19.96 -4.04
N LYS A 9 28.11 -20.60 -3.97
CA LYS A 9 26.82 -20.15 -4.48
C LYS A 9 26.68 -18.65 -4.26
N ASP A 10 26.15 -18.02 -5.30
CA ASP A 10 25.64 -16.66 -5.33
C ASP A 10 24.92 -16.32 -4.01
N GLU A 11 25.59 -15.57 -3.14
CA GLU A 11 24.92 -14.88 -2.03
C GLU A 11 24.07 -13.77 -2.67
N GLU A 12 22.79 -14.07 -2.86
CA GLU A 12 21.76 -13.08 -3.19
C GLU A 12 21.94 -11.88 -2.25
N MET A 13 22.19 -10.71 -2.84
CA MET A 13 22.24 -9.44 -2.15
C MET A 13 20.82 -9.12 -1.63
N VAL A 14 20.43 -9.69 -0.48
CA VAL A 14 19.12 -9.46 0.13
C VAL A 14 19.12 -8.06 0.75
N GLY A 15 18.84 -7.05 -0.08
CA GLY A 15 18.60 -5.70 0.41
C GLY A 15 17.37 -5.68 1.33
N SER A 16 17.39 -4.86 2.39
CA SER A 16 16.23 -4.64 3.25
C SER A 16 15.04 -4.11 2.44
N THR A 17 13.81 -4.38 2.90
CA THR A 17 12.58 -3.86 2.28
C THR A 17 12.64 -2.33 2.07
N ALA A 18 13.24 -1.60 3.01
CA ALA A 18 13.44 -0.15 2.89
C ALA A 18 14.29 0.25 1.68
N MET A 19 15.36 -0.50 1.37
CA MET A 19 16.20 -0.26 0.19
C MET A 19 15.47 -0.57 -1.12
N THR A 20 14.51 -1.50 -1.11
CA THR A 20 13.71 -1.84 -2.30
C THR A 20 12.79 -0.69 -2.71
N TYR A 21 12.25 0.04 -1.73
CA TYR A 21 11.28 1.11 -1.97
C TYR A 21 11.89 2.51 -1.93
N ASP A 22 13.15 2.65 -1.53
CA ASP A 22 13.85 3.92 -1.54
C ASP A 22 13.86 4.56 -2.93
N LEU A 23 13.84 5.89 -2.96
CA LEU A 23 13.80 6.70 -4.17
C LEU A 23 14.82 7.81 -4.05
N SER A 24 15.68 7.96 -5.06
CA SER A 24 16.53 9.13 -5.17
C SER A 24 15.66 10.39 -5.32
N LYS A 25 16.23 11.56 -4.99
CA LYS A 25 15.54 12.85 -5.14
C LYS A 25 14.99 13.07 -6.56
N LYS A 26 15.71 12.61 -7.59
CA LYS A 26 15.29 12.74 -8.99
C LYS A 26 14.10 11.85 -9.30
N GLU A 27 14.13 10.58 -8.87
CA GLU A 27 13.01 9.65 -9.04
C GLU A 27 11.77 10.10 -8.27
N LEU A 28 11.96 10.59 -7.03
CA LEU A 28 10.87 11.11 -6.23
C LEU A 28 10.15 12.27 -6.93
N LEU A 29 10.88 13.19 -7.56
CA LEU A 29 10.30 14.31 -8.31
C LEU A 29 9.52 13.83 -9.55
N ASP A 30 10.09 12.90 -10.31
CA ASP A 30 9.43 12.33 -11.50
C ASP A 30 8.15 11.56 -11.15
N ILE A 31 8.20 10.73 -10.11
CA ILE A 31 7.04 9.96 -9.65
C ILE A 31 5.96 10.88 -9.07
N LYS A 32 6.34 11.95 -8.34
CA LYS A 32 5.37 12.97 -7.87
C LYS A 32 4.67 13.64 -9.03
N TYR A 33 5.42 14.06 -10.05
CA TYR A 33 4.85 14.64 -11.27
C TYR A 33 3.86 13.67 -11.94
N LYS A 34 4.26 12.40 -12.14
CA LYS A 34 3.36 11.38 -12.73
C LYS A 34 2.11 11.16 -11.89
N SER A 35 2.26 11.07 -10.58
CA SER A 35 1.15 10.95 -9.63
C SER A 35 0.18 12.12 -9.84
N GLU A 36 0.65 13.37 -9.77
CA GLU A 36 -0.10 14.62 -10.04
C GLU A 36 -0.88 14.60 -11.35
N HIS A 37 -0.35 13.94 -12.37
CA HIS A 37 -0.97 13.84 -13.70
C HIS A 37 -1.79 12.55 -13.91
N GLY A 38 -2.30 11.96 -12.83
CA GLY A 38 -3.30 10.89 -12.90
C GLY A 38 -2.73 9.47 -12.95
N ASN A 39 -1.41 9.30 -12.81
CA ASN A 39 -0.81 7.97 -12.83
C ASN A 39 -1.02 7.25 -11.48
N ALA A 40 -1.96 6.31 -11.47
CA ALA A 40 -2.36 5.53 -10.29
C ALA A 40 -1.20 4.70 -9.70
N GLU A 41 -0.37 4.11 -10.56
CA GLU A 41 0.81 3.33 -10.16
C GLU A 41 1.86 4.23 -9.49
N ALA A 42 2.09 5.43 -10.02
CA ALA A 42 3.01 6.39 -9.43
C ALA A 42 2.52 6.84 -8.03
N SER A 43 1.22 7.07 -7.87
CA SER A 43 0.63 7.33 -6.54
C SER A 43 0.85 6.15 -5.60
N PHE A 44 0.65 4.91 -6.06
CA PHE A 44 0.86 3.73 -5.23
C PHE A 44 2.34 3.54 -4.86
N ARG A 45 3.27 3.81 -5.79
CA ARG A 45 4.71 3.79 -5.53
C ARG A 45 5.14 4.82 -4.50
N LEU A 46 4.54 6.02 -4.51
CA LEU A 46 4.79 7.02 -3.47
C LEU A 46 4.29 6.54 -2.11
N TYR A 47 3.09 5.94 -2.05
CA TYR A 47 2.62 5.30 -0.81
C TYR A 47 3.63 4.28 -0.28
N GLN A 48 4.16 3.39 -1.13
CA GLN A 48 5.15 2.40 -0.73
C GLN A 48 6.44 3.03 -0.22
N TYR A 49 6.96 4.07 -0.89
CA TYR A 49 8.13 4.82 -0.43
C TYR A 49 7.91 5.41 0.97
N TYR A 50 6.80 6.12 1.18
CA TYR A 50 6.50 6.72 2.48
C TYR A 50 6.19 5.68 3.57
N PHE A 51 5.71 4.49 3.21
CA PHE A 51 5.44 3.39 4.13
C PHE A 51 6.70 2.64 4.54
N PHE A 52 7.49 2.18 3.57
CA PHE A 52 8.62 1.29 3.82
C PHE A 52 9.94 2.00 4.13
N THR A 53 10.08 3.28 3.72
CA THR A 53 11.36 4.00 3.83
C THR A 53 11.32 5.11 4.87
N LEU A 54 10.25 5.90 4.92
CA LEU A 54 10.18 7.09 5.78
C LEU A 54 9.27 6.95 7.01
N ASP A 55 8.39 5.94 7.03
CA ASP A 55 7.32 5.78 8.03
C ASP A 55 6.48 7.06 8.25
N ASP A 56 6.24 7.81 7.17
CA ASP A 56 5.46 9.05 7.18
C ASP A 56 3.98 8.77 6.89
N ILE A 57 3.19 8.59 7.94
CA ILE A 57 1.78 8.21 7.88
C ILE A 57 0.95 9.20 7.04
N ASP A 58 1.29 10.49 7.07
CA ASP A 58 0.48 11.51 6.41
C ASP A 58 0.66 11.45 4.91
N ASN A 59 1.90 11.31 4.46
CA ASN A 59 2.18 11.06 3.05
C ASN A 59 1.71 9.66 2.61
N GLN A 60 1.85 8.63 3.44
CA GLN A 60 1.28 7.30 3.16
C GLN A 60 -0.22 7.42 2.84
N MET A 61 -0.99 8.06 3.72
CA MET A 61 -2.43 8.20 3.55
C MET A 61 -2.82 9.08 2.38
N TYR A 62 -2.09 10.17 2.16
CA TYR A 62 -2.29 11.04 1.02
C TYR A 62 -2.12 10.30 -0.30
N TYR A 63 -0.99 9.63 -0.51
CA TYR A 63 -0.71 8.95 -1.78
C TYR A 63 -1.53 7.67 -1.96
N LEU A 64 -1.89 6.98 -0.87
CA LEU A 64 -2.78 5.84 -0.92
C LEU A 64 -4.20 6.23 -1.33
N TYR A 65 -4.74 7.32 -0.78
CA TYR A 65 -6.00 7.91 -1.23
C TYR A 65 -5.95 8.28 -2.72
N ARG A 66 -4.87 8.93 -3.15
CA ARG A 66 -4.68 9.29 -4.56
C ARG A 66 -4.66 8.08 -5.48
N ALA A 67 -3.95 7.02 -5.12
CA ALA A 67 -3.94 5.77 -5.87
C ALA A 67 -5.37 5.19 -5.97
N ALA A 68 -6.12 5.18 -4.87
CA ALA A 68 -7.49 4.68 -4.84
C ALA A 68 -8.43 5.47 -5.77
N VAL A 69 -8.38 6.81 -5.72
CA VAL A 69 -9.16 7.71 -6.57
C VAL A 69 -8.81 7.56 -8.04
N GLN A 70 -7.53 7.35 -8.35
CA GLN A 70 -7.05 7.13 -9.73
C GLN A 70 -7.34 5.71 -10.23
N GLY A 71 -8.02 4.88 -9.44
CA GLY A 71 -8.49 3.55 -9.87
C GLY A 71 -7.49 2.42 -9.62
N HIS A 72 -6.42 2.64 -8.84
CA HIS A 72 -5.47 1.57 -8.52
C HIS A 72 -6.15 0.47 -7.68
N PRO A 73 -6.29 -0.78 -8.17
CA PRO A 73 -7.09 -1.80 -7.48
C PRO A 73 -6.56 -2.13 -6.08
N ILE A 74 -5.24 -2.28 -5.93
CA ILE A 74 -4.59 -2.53 -4.63
C ILE A 74 -4.69 -1.27 -3.75
N GLY A 75 -4.67 -0.09 -4.36
CA GLY A 75 -4.78 1.19 -3.65
C GLY A 75 -6.16 1.34 -3.00
N GLN A 76 -7.23 0.98 -3.72
CA GLN A 76 -8.60 0.98 -3.18
C GLN A 76 -8.75 0.02 -1.99
N TYR A 77 -8.26 -1.21 -2.14
CA TYR A 77 -8.29 -2.20 -1.07
C TYR A 77 -7.49 -1.75 0.16
N ASN A 78 -6.25 -1.32 -0.03
CA ASN A 78 -5.38 -0.88 1.06
C ASN A 78 -5.90 0.39 1.75
N TYR A 79 -6.44 1.36 1.00
CA TYR A 79 -7.03 2.56 1.58
C TYR A 79 -8.22 2.19 2.48
N ALA A 80 -9.10 1.32 1.99
CA ALA A 80 -10.23 0.81 2.76
C ALA A 80 -9.78 0.07 4.04
N LEU A 81 -8.73 -0.75 3.96
CA LEU A 81 -8.16 -1.42 5.13
C LEU A 81 -7.69 -0.42 6.18
N VAL A 82 -6.90 0.59 5.78
CA VAL A 82 -6.36 1.57 6.74
C VAL A 82 -7.48 2.36 7.42
N LEU A 83 -8.50 2.78 6.66
CA LEU A 83 -9.67 3.46 7.21
C LEU A 83 -10.47 2.59 8.19
N SER A 84 -10.36 1.26 8.11
CA SER A 84 -11.02 0.32 9.03
C SER A 84 -10.21 -0.01 10.29
N TYR A 85 -8.94 0.37 10.34
CA TYR A 85 -8.07 0.04 11.47
C TYR A 85 -8.26 1.00 12.63
N ASN A 86 -8.90 0.50 13.70
CA ASN A 86 -9.02 1.21 14.96
C ASN A 86 -7.81 0.92 15.87
N ILE A 87 -6.60 1.27 15.40
CA ILE A 87 -5.35 1.17 16.16
C ILE A 87 -4.73 2.57 16.33
N PRO A 88 -3.95 2.85 17.38
CA PRO A 88 -3.42 4.19 17.64
C PRO A 88 -2.73 4.82 16.44
N PHE A 89 -1.94 4.02 15.70
CA PHE A 89 -1.18 4.44 14.52
C PHE A 89 -2.05 5.05 13.40
N TYR A 90 -3.22 4.47 13.11
CA TYR A 90 -4.14 4.95 12.06
C TYR A 90 -5.42 5.59 12.59
N SER A 91 -5.56 5.72 13.91
CA SER A 91 -6.80 6.15 14.58
C SER A 91 -7.38 7.46 14.05
N LYS A 92 -6.52 8.43 13.68
CA LYS A 92 -6.95 9.72 13.11
C LYS A 92 -7.61 9.61 11.73
N TYR A 93 -7.39 8.50 11.03
CA TYR A 93 -7.95 8.21 9.72
C TYR A 93 -9.13 7.25 9.78
N TYR A 94 -9.47 6.72 10.96
CA TYR A 94 -10.52 5.73 11.08
C TYR A 94 -11.88 6.29 10.63
N ASP A 95 -12.48 5.62 9.64
CA ASP A 95 -13.77 5.97 9.06
C ASP A 95 -14.36 4.70 8.44
N LEU A 96 -15.20 4.01 9.22
CA LEU A 96 -15.74 2.71 8.85
C LEU A 96 -16.68 2.79 7.63
N ASP A 97 -17.44 3.88 7.49
CA ASP A 97 -18.34 4.06 6.35
C ASP A 97 -17.56 4.29 5.07
N LYS A 98 -16.53 5.13 5.13
CA LYS A 98 -15.61 5.33 3.99
C LYS A 98 -14.83 4.06 3.67
N ALA A 99 -14.42 3.28 4.68
CA ALA A 99 -13.77 1.98 4.48
C ALA A 99 -14.67 1.02 3.68
N ILE A 100 -15.95 0.90 4.06
CA ILE A 100 -16.92 0.06 3.35
C ILE A 100 -17.05 0.51 1.90
N TYR A 101 -17.24 1.81 1.64
CA TYR A 101 -17.35 2.35 0.28
C TYR A 101 -16.16 1.98 -0.63
N TRP A 102 -14.92 2.18 -0.14
CA TRP A 102 -13.73 1.84 -0.93
C TRP A 102 -13.54 0.34 -1.09
N MET A 103 -13.93 -0.45 -0.10
CA MET A 103 -13.89 -1.91 -0.18
C MET A 103 -14.91 -2.45 -1.21
N GLU A 104 -16.08 -1.84 -1.32
CA GLU A 104 -17.06 -2.14 -2.37
C GLU A 104 -16.53 -1.85 -3.76
N LEU A 105 -15.84 -0.72 -3.94
CA LEU A 105 -15.16 -0.39 -5.19
C LEU A 105 -14.07 -1.42 -5.54
N ALA A 106 -13.25 -1.81 -4.56
CA ALA A 106 -12.22 -2.82 -4.75
C ALA A 106 -12.83 -4.19 -5.15
N ALA A 107 -13.93 -4.60 -4.51
CA ALA A 107 -14.66 -5.81 -4.84
C ALA A 107 -15.27 -5.75 -6.25
N LYS A 108 -15.87 -4.61 -6.62
CA LYS A 108 -16.41 -4.39 -7.98
C LYS A 108 -15.33 -4.45 -9.06
N ASN A 109 -14.10 -4.04 -8.74
CA ASN A 109 -12.96 -4.10 -9.64
C ASN A 109 -12.24 -5.46 -9.62
N GLY A 110 -12.85 -6.50 -9.04
CA GLY A 110 -12.40 -7.89 -9.15
C GLY A 110 -11.47 -8.36 -8.03
N SER A 111 -11.27 -7.58 -6.95
CA SER A 111 -10.53 -8.07 -5.78
C SER A 111 -11.36 -9.11 -5.03
N ALA A 112 -10.96 -10.39 -5.14
CA ALA A 112 -11.63 -11.48 -4.41
C ALA A 112 -11.52 -11.30 -2.88
N ASP A 113 -10.37 -10.80 -2.41
CA ASP A 113 -10.12 -10.54 -0.99
C ASP A 113 -11.02 -9.42 -0.45
N ALA A 114 -11.36 -8.43 -1.29
CA ALA A 114 -12.25 -7.34 -0.92
C ALA A 114 -13.65 -7.83 -0.54
N VAL A 115 -14.17 -8.87 -1.19
CA VAL A 115 -15.49 -9.43 -0.87
C VAL A 115 -15.51 -10.01 0.55
N ASN A 116 -14.47 -10.76 0.93
CA ASN A 116 -14.36 -11.32 2.27
C ASN A 116 -14.24 -10.22 3.32
N LYS A 117 -13.38 -9.23 3.07
CA LYS A 117 -13.17 -8.11 3.97
C LYS A 117 -14.42 -7.26 4.14
N LEU A 118 -15.18 -7.03 3.06
CA LEU A 118 -16.43 -6.28 3.10
C LEU A 118 -17.46 -6.90 4.07
N ARG A 119 -17.57 -8.24 4.12
CA ARG A 119 -18.44 -8.92 5.09
C ARG A 119 -18.00 -8.67 6.53
N GLU A 120 -16.69 -8.66 6.79
CA GLU A 120 -16.15 -8.33 8.11
C GLU A 120 -16.48 -6.89 8.50
N LEU A 121 -16.30 -5.93 7.58
CA LEU A 121 -16.62 -4.52 7.83
C LEU A 121 -18.10 -4.31 8.16
N TYR A 122 -19.00 -4.96 7.42
CA TYR A 122 -20.44 -4.94 7.72
C TYR A 122 -20.75 -5.58 9.07
N SER A 123 -20.10 -6.69 9.42
CA SER A 123 -20.25 -7.28 10.76
C SER A 123 -19.78 -6.34 11.87
N ILE A 124 -18.72 -5.58 11.66
CA ILE A 124 -18.23 -4.61 12.66
C ILE A 124 -19.24 -3.47 12.80
N LYS A 125 -19.75 -2.96 11.68
CA LYS A 125 -20.74 -1.87 11.67
C LYS A 125 -22.03 -2.26 12.39
N ASN A 126 -22.53 -3.47 12.19
CA ASN A 126 -23.77 -3.96 12.81
C ASN A 126 -23.63 -4.28 14.31
N LYS A 127 -22.41 -4.33 14.85
CA LYS A 127 -22.13 -4.59 16.28
C LYS A 127 -21.95 -3.32 17.10
N LYS A 128 -21.89 -2.14 16.46
CA LYS A 128 -21.85 -0.83 17.11
C LYS A 128 -23.27 -0.30 17.27
#